data_AF-A0A2G5I4K2-F1
#
_entry.id   AF-A0A2G5I4K2-F1
#
_cell.length_a   1.000
_cell.length_b   1.000
_cell.length_c   1.000
_cell.angle_alpha   90.00
_cell.angle_beta   90.00
_cell.angle_gamma   90.00
#
_symmetry.space_group_name_H-M   'P 1'
#
loop_
_entity.id
_entity.type
_entity.pdbx_description
1 polymer ?
#
loop_
_entity_poly.entity_id
_entity_poly.type
_entity_poly.pdbx_seq_one_letter_code
_entity_poly.pdbx_strand_id
1 'polypeptide(L)'
;MRLPATIFVLLACCPRFTIPCSPIEGEAGASEGLVKRWFGVPDMPKNGPHVAPYRYRWPATRSDPNTMPVRYCFKDKRSAKNLGKIVLRAVAGWSPAWTDGKNYLSALHIIPDPGCGDEKYCLCGNSNVARDALAISDETRDHDHKWNDGSACQTLSTTSYSYISPGEPSAPSRHYLKFCSYEPTDRNRQEAKAVVYMMHELGHVIGLAHEHQRADRDQYLWYQIKNLDGYEAAIRRVTIDERGYFEDDQTIDQRVKIAARRGHIAKHYFPEAVDYAMSSTFAEGHDEVALLWQAFDGSVRFDFDSIMIYSSDTGAIEPGKKVIFRKDNSQAVYMGGSPDPSKAGISEGDIARVAQIYGAKTEAGEKAKNVKVWGPRTSGPSRQRWK
;
A
#
# COMPACT_ATOMS: atom_id res chain seq x y z
N MET A 1 -70.48 -28.68 52.20
CA MET A 1 -71.31 -29.18 51.09
C MET A 1 -70.45 -29.16 49.83
N ARG A 2 -70.18 -30.34 49.24
CA ARG A 2 -69.41 -30.65 48.00
C ARG A 2 -67.90 -30.31 47.95
N LEU A 3 -67.08 -31.37 48.04
CA LEU A 3 -65.82 -31.59 47.29
C LEU A 3 -66.15 -32.10 45.86
N PRO A 4 -65.21 -32.31 44.90
CA PRO A 4 -63.76 -32.04 44.82
C PRO A 4 -63.40 -31.28 43.50
N ALA A 5 -62.16 -30.85 43.21
CA ALA A 5 -61.09 -31.64 42.59
C ALA A 5 -60.02 -30.65 42.04
N THR A 6 -58.73 -30.91 41.80
CA THR A 6 -57.74 -31.97 42.09
C THR A 6 -56.46 -31.49 41.37
N ILE A 7 -55.36 -31.30 42.10
CA ILE A 7 -53.93 -31.69 41.82
C ILE A 7 -53.31 -31.24 40.46
N PHE A 8 -52.16 -30.54 40.36
CA PHE A 8 -50.75 -30.89 40.65
C PHE A 8 -49.91 -29.57 40.68
N VAL A 9 -49.06 -29.23 41.66
CA VAL A 9 -47.80 -29.85 42.15
C VAL A 9 -46.62 -29.59 41.18
N LEU A 10 -45.77 -28.58 41.48
CA LEU A 10 -44.33 -28.70 41.81
C LEU A 10 -43.47 -27.46 41.46
N LEU A 11 -42.78 -27.02 42.53
CA LEU A 11 -41.36 -26.67 42.64
C LEU A 11 -40.70 -25.66 41.66
N ALA A 12 -40.21 -24.60 42.33
CA ALA A 12 -38.79 -24.27 42.46
C ALA A 12 -38.16 -23.21 41.56
N CYS A 13 -37.46 -22.32 42.30
CA CYS A 13 -36.20 -21.68 41.99
C CYS A 13 -36.20 -20.53 40.99
N CYS A 14 -35.88 -19.34 41.54
CA CYS A 14 -35.12 -18.29 40.88
C CYS A 14 -34.05 -18.87 39.93
N PRO A 15 -33.93 -18.26 38.74
CA PRO A 15 -32.61 -17.98 38.23
C PRO A 15 -32.47 -16.50 37.83
N ARG A 16 -31.38 -15.94 38.35
CA ARG A 16 -30.51 -14.92 37.77
C ARG A 16 -30.95 -14.40 36.40
N PHE A 17 -31.14 -13.08 36.31
CA PHE A 17 -31.12 -12.32 35.07
C PHE A 17 -29.81 -12.58 34.31
N THR A 18 -29.85 -13.55 33.40
CA THR A 18 -28.95 -13.61 32.25
C THR A 18 -29.68 -12.92 31.10
N ILE A 19 -29.21 -11.73 30.71
CA ILE A 19 -29.59 -11.15 29.42
C ILE A 19 -28.98 -12.09 28.35
N PRO A 20 -29.78 -12.74 27.50
CA PRO A 20 -29.24 -13.48 26.37
C PRO A 20 -28.74 -12.48 25.34
N CYS A 21 -27.47 -12.60 24.92
CA CYS A 21 -27.02 -12.02 23.65
C CYS A 21 -27.97 -12.49 22.56
N SER A 22 -28.51 -11.54 21.80
CA SER A 22 -29.25 -11.87 20.58
C SER A 22 -28.30 -12.55 19.58
N PRO A 23 -28.75 -13.59 18.87
CA PRO A 23 -27.96 -14.20 17.82
C PRO A 23 -27.77 -13.20 16.68
N ILE A 24 -26.53 -13.11 16.18
CA ILE A 24 -26.24 -12.48 14.88
C ILE A 24 -26.57 -13.55 13.82
N GLU A 25 -27.81 -13.57 13.40
CA GLU A 25 -28.28 -14.23 12.16
C GLU A 25 -29.11 -13.19 11.42
N GLY A 26 -28.97 -12.95 10.12
CA GLY A 26 -28.16 -13.58 9.10
C GLY A 26 -28.53 -12.92 7.77
N GLU A 27 -27.63 -13.10 6.81
CA GLU A 27 -27.94 -13.39 5.41
C GLU A 27 -29.32 -12.94 4.89
N ALA A 28 -29.34 -11.78 4.26
CA ALA A 28 -30.32 -11.50 3.23
C ALA A 28 -29.66 -10.68 2.12
N GLY A 29 -29.45 -11.32 0.97
CA GLY A 29 -29.28 -10.66 -0.31
C GLY A 29 -27.89 -10.09 -0.57
N ALA A 30 -26.89 -10.96 -0.76
CA ALA A 30 -25.76 -10.62 -1.61
C ALA A 30 -26.29 -10.42 -3.04
N SER A 31 -26.80 -9.22 -3.33
CA SER A 31 -26.97 -8.79 -4.70
C SER A 31 -25.60 -8.90 -5.37
N GLU A 32 -25.56 -9.60 -6.50
CA GLU A 32 -24.43 -9.75 -7.42
C GLU A 32 -23.98 -8.39 -7.99
N GLY A 33 -23.45 -7.53 -7.12
CA GLY A 33 -22.96 -6.21 -7.44
C GLY A 33 -21.44 -6.17 -7.34
N LEU A 34 -20.76 -6.77 -8.33
CA LEU A 34 -19.34 -6.54 -8.66
C LEU A 34 -18.39 -6.43 -7.45
N VAL A 35 -17.90 -7.58 -6.99
CA VAL A 35 -16.87 -7.69 -5.94
C VAL A 35 -15.65 -6.87 -6.34
N LYS A 36 -15.51 -5.65 -5.79
CA LYS A 36 -14.34 -4.79 -5.98
C LYS A 36 -13.15 -5.47 -5.33
N ARG A 37 -12.05 -5.62 -6.10
CA ARG A 37 -10.92 -6.50 -5.77
C ARG A 37 -9.58 -5.75 -5.81
N TRP A 38 -9.10 -5.09 -4.75
CA TRP A 38 -7.80 -4.38 -4.79
C TRP A 38 -7.15 -3.93 -3.46
N PHE A 39 -6.05 -3.15 -3.41
CA PHE A 39 -5.71 -2.35 -2.21
C PHE A 39 -5.10 -1.00 -2.61
N GLY A 40 -5.86 0.08 -2.46
CA GLY A 40 -5.43 1.42 -2.87
C GLY A 40 -6.61 2.36 -3.08
N VAL A 41 -6.39 3.49 -3.75
CA VAL A 41 -7.36 4.59 -3.82
C VAL A 41 -8.73 4.22 -4.41
N PRO A 42 -9.81 4.89 -3.94
CA PRO A 42 -11.16 4.65 -4.45
C PRO A 42 -11.35 5.15 -5.88
N ASP A 43 -12.45 4.71 -6.49
CA ASP A 43 -12.94 5.28 -7.75
C ASP A 43 -13.26 6.77 -7.58
N MET A 44 -13.00 7.55 -8.63
CA MET A 44 -13.48 8.93 -8.69
C MET A 44 -15.03 8.94 -8.75
N PRO A 45 -15.73 9.71 -7.90
CA PRO A 45 -17.19 9.81 -7.94
C PRO A 45 -17.68 10.22 -9.34
N LYS A 46 -18.67 9.48 -9.89
CA LYS A 46 -19.25 9.79 -11.21
C LYS A 46 -20.13 11.04 -11.18
N ASN A 47 -20.80 11.29 -10.06
CA ASN A 47 -21.70 12.41 -9.79
C ASN A 47 -21.45 12.88 -8.35
N GLY A 48 -21.41 14.20 -8.12
CA GLY A 48 -21.22 14.80 -6.79
C GLY A 48 -19.81 15.37 -6.56
N PRO A 49 -19.61 16.13 -5.47
CA PRO A 49 -18.33 16.72 -5.14
C PRO A 49 -17.31 15.63 -4.80
N HIS A 50 -16.03 15.91 -5.07
CA HIS A 50 -14.97 15.10 -4.49
C HIS A 50 -15.09 15.12 -2.96
N VAL A 51 -14.81 13.99 -2.33
CA VAL A 51 -14.95 13.83 -0.88
C VAL A 51 -13.55 13.75 -0.29
N ALA A 52 -13.32 14.40 0.86
CA ALA A 52 -12.08 14.27 1.59
C ALA A 52 -11.76 12.77 1.79
N PRO A 53 -10.51 12.33 1.54
CA PRO A 53 -9.26 13.11 1.46
C PRO A 53 -8.87 13.63 0.06
N TYR A 54 -9.80 13.69 -0.90
CA TYR A 54 -9.50 14.19 -2.27
C TYR A 54 -8.34 13.45 -2.97
N ARG A 55 -8.12 12.17 -2.60
CA ARG A 55 -7.09 11.29 -3.15
C ARG A 55 -7.71 10.29 -4.11
N TYR A 56 -7.42 10.46 -5.39
CA TYR A 56 -7.89 9.55 -6.43
C TYR A 56 -6.77 9.30 -7.45
N ARG A 57 -7.08 8.50 -8.47
CA ARG A 57 -6.21 8.30 -9.63
C ARG A 57 -5.80 9.62 -10.30
N TRP A 58 -4.69 9.58 -11.03
CA TRP A 58 -4.23 10.70 -11.84
C TRP A 58 -5.26 11.09 -12.90
N PRO A 59 -5.42 12.40 -13.19
CA PRO A 59 -6.44 12.88 -14.11
C PRO A 59 -6.12 12.47 -15.56
N ALA A 60 -7.18 12.23 -16.33
CA ALA A 60 -7.06 12.04 -17.77
C ALA A 60 -6.56 13.32 -18.45
N THR A 61 -5.80 13.16 -19.53
CA THR A 61 -5.45 14.31 -20.37
C THR A 61 -6.67 14.78 -21.15
N ARG A 62 -6.78 16.10 -21.37
CA ARG A 62 -7.84 16.65 -22.24
C ARG A 62 -7.69 16.21 -23.70
N SER A 63 -6.45 16.00 -24.14
CA SER A 63 -6.10 15.61 -25.51
C SER A 63 -6.42 14.14 -25.81
N ASP A 64 -6.30 13.26 -24.81
CA ASP A 64 -6.67 11.87 -24.92
C ASP A 64 -7.29 11.39 -23.60
N PRO A 65 -8.62 11.20 -23.54
CA PRO A 65 -9.31 10.74 -22.34
C PRO A 65 -8.99 9.27 -22.00
N ASN A 66 -8.34 8.53 -22.90
CA ASN A 66 -7.86 7.17 -22.67
C ASN A 66 -6.40 7.13 -22.18
N THR A 67 -5.78 8.30 -21.96
CA THR A 67 -4.45 8.43 -21.36
C THR A 67 -4.54 9.21 -20.05
N MET A 68 -4.06 8.59 -18.97
CA MET A 68 -4.01 9.12 -17.61
C MET A 68 -2.56 9.07 -17.11
N PRO A 69 -1.77 10.11 -17.40
CA PRO A 69 -0.34 10.08 -17.14
C PRO A 69 -0.02 10.50 -15.71
N VAL A 70 0.86 9.73 -15.07
CA VAL A 70 1.75 10.23 -14.03
C VAL A 70 2.86 11.00 -14.74
N ARG A 71 2.77 12.32 -14.73
CA ARG A 71 3.81 13.19 -15.28
C ARG A 71 4.85 13.42 -14.20
N TYR A 72 6.12 13.23 -14.51
CA TYR A 72 7.19 13.45 -13.54
C TYR A 72 8.25 14.42 -14.05
N CYS A 73 8.94 15.02 -13.09
CA CYS A 73 10.14 15.81 -13.29
C CYS A 73 11.14 15.48 -12.18
N PHE A 74 12.42 15.74 -12.41
CA PHE A 74 13.44 15.66 -11.38
C PHE A 74 13.54 17.00 -10.66
N LYS A 75 13.59 16.97 -9.34
CA LYS A 75 13.72 18.17 -8.50
C LYS A 75 14.91 19.03 -8.91
N ASP A 76 16.03 18.39 -9.26
CA ASP A 76 17.26 19.04 -9.69
C ASP A 76 18.12 18.13 -10.59
N LYS A 77 19.23 18.67 -11.10
CA LYS A 77 20.18 17.96 -11.97
C LYS A 77 20.84 16.77 -11.27
N ARG A 78 21.05 16.83 -9.94
CA ARG A 78 21.63 15.72 -9.16
C ARG A 78 20.67 14.53 -9.19
N SER A 79 19.41 14.79 -8.87
CA SER A 79 18.33 13.80 -8.90
C SER A 79 18.21 13.17 -10.29
N ALA A 80 18.23 13.97 -11.36
CA ALA A 80 18.19 13.45 -12.73
C ALA A 80 19.39 12.56 -13.08
N LYS A 81 20.61 12.98 -12.69
CA LYS A 81 21.85 12.24 -12.96
C LYS A 81 21.91 10.92 -12.20
N ASN A 82 21.56 10.93 -10.92
CA ASN A 82 21.71 9.78 -10.03
C ASN A 82 20.56 8.78 -10.20
N LEU A 83 19.32 9.28 -10.36
CA LEU A 83 18.13 8.42 -10.40
C LEU A 83 17.60 8.16 -11.81
N GLY A 84 18.03 8.90 -12.83
CA GLY A 84 17.45 8.81 -14.19
C GLY A 84 17.38 7.38 -14.73
N LYS A 85 18.47 6.60 -14.56
CA LYS A 85 18.51 5.19 -14.95
C LYS A 85 17.57 4.31 -14.12
N ILE A 86 17.49 4.56 -12.81
CA ILE A 86 16.63 3.81 -11.88
C ILE A 86 15.16 4.05 -12.21
N VAL A 87 14.77 5.33 -12.39
CA VAL A 87 13.41 5.73 -12.80
C VAL A 87 13.05 5.09 -14.13
N LEU A 88 13.90 5.20 -15.15
CA LEU A 88 13.62 4.62 -16.47
C LEU A 88 13.38 3.10 -16.39
N ARG A 89 14.20 2.38 -15.60
CA ARG A 89 14.03 0.93 -15.42
C ARG A 89 12.78 0.58 -14.61
N ALA A 90 12.46 1.35 -13.58
CA ALA A 90 11.26 1.14 -12.79
C ALA A 90 9.99 1.41 -13.61
N VAL A 91 10.00 2.47 -14.41
CA VAL A 91 8.94 2.79 -15.38
C VAL A 91 8.78 1.64 -16.40
N ALA A 92 9.88 1.10 -16.93
CA ALA A 92 9.82 -0.07 -17.80
C ALA A 92 9.27 -1.32 -17.08
N GLY A 93 9.59 -1.49 -15.78
CA GLY A 93 9.03 -2.54 -14.93
C GLY A 93 7.51 -2.47 -14.77
N TRP A 94 6.92 -1.28 -14.91
CA TRP A 94 5.46 -1.07 -14.90
C TRP A 94 4.79 -1.27 -16.27
N SER A 95 5.55 -1.42 -17.36
CA SER A 95 4.98 -1.60 -18.72
C SER A 95 3.98 -2.76 -18.86
N PRO A 96 4.11 -3.91 -18.14
CA PRO A 96 3.11 -4.97 -18.21
C PRO A 96 1.73 -4.56 -17.66
N ALA A 97 1.64 -3.48 -16.88
CA ALA A 97 0.36 -2.93 -16.44
C ALA A 97 -0.29 -2.04 -17.52
N TRP A 98 0.46 -1.62 -18.53
CA TRP A 98 -0.01 -0.74 -19.60
C TRP A 98 -0.39 -1.53 -20.84
N THR A 99 0.38 -2.55 -21.20
CA THR A 99 0.21 -3.29 -22.46
C THR A 99 0.67 -4.74 -22.34
N ASP A 100 0.01 -5.63 -23.09
CA ASP A 100 0.47 -7.01 -23.32
C ASP A 100 1.43 -7.14 -24.53
N GLY A 101 1.86 -6.00 -25.09
CA GLY A 101 2.66 -5.91 -26.31
C GLY A 101 1.83 -5.82 -27.60
N LYS A 102 0.51 -6.01 -27.53
CA LYS A 102 -0.42 -5.89 -28.67
C LYS A 102 -1.56 -4.92 -28.39
N ASN A 103 -2.06 -4.91 -27.17
CA ASN A 103 -3.23 -4.16 -26.73
C ASN A 103 -2.89 -3.36 -25.47
N TYR A 104 -3.58 -2.24 -25.27
CA TYR A 104 -3.56 -1.53 -23.99
C TYR A 104 -4.39 -2.29 -22.96
N LEU A 105 -3.84 -2.47 -21.76
CA LEU A 105 -4.48 -3.06 -20.60
C LEU A 105 -5.01 -1.99 -19.65
N SER A 106 -4.31 -0.85 -19.56
CA SER A 106 -4.73 0.29 -18.76
C SER A 106 -4.42 1.61 -19.48
N ALA A 107 -5.09 2.68 -19.05
CA ALA A 107 -4.86 4.05 -19.46
C ALA A 107 -3.67 4.70 -18.74
N LEU A 108 -2.95 3.95 -17.87
CA LEU A 108 -1.83 4.48 -17.11
C LEU A 108 -0.64 4.69 -18.03
N HIS A 109 0.00 5.85 -17.90
CA HIS A 109 1.32 6.11 -18.47
C HIS A 109 2.20 6.80 -17.42
N ILE A 110 3.48 6.48 -17.35
CA ILE A 110 4.44 7.24 -16.53
C ILE A 110 5.43 7.88 -17.48
N ILE A 111 5.40 9.20 -17.57
CA ILE A 111 6.13 9.95 -18.59
C ILE A 111 6.78 11.20 -18.00
N PRO A 112 7.91 11.67 -18.55
CA PRO A 112 8.39 13.02 -18.27
C PRO A 112 7.27 14.04 -18.54
N ASP A 113 7.21 15.10 -17.74
CA ASP A 113 6.24 16.15 -17.98
C ASP A 113 6.47 16.79 -19.37
N PRO A 114 5.44 16.91 -20.22
CA PRO A 114 5.58 17.46 -21.56
C PRO A 114 6.13 18.90 -21.59
N GLY A 115 5.99 19.65 -20.50
CA GLY A 115 6.58 20.99 -20.36
C GLY A 115 8.10 21.01 -20.44
N CYS A 116 8.76 19.88 -20.26
CA CYS A 116 10.21 19.75 -20.40
C CYS A 116 10.70 19.83 -21.86
N GLY A 117 9.84 19.58 -22.85
CA GLY A 117 10.24 19.57 -24.26
C GLY A 117 11.43 18.62 -24.54
N ASP A 118 12.41 19.11 -25.30
CA ASP A 118 13.61 18.35 -25.69
C ASP A 118 14.79 18.50 -24.71
N GLU A 119 14.54 18.99 -23.50
CA GLU A 119 15.60 19.14 -22.51
C GLU A 119 16.23 17.78 -22.12
N LYS A 120 17.56 17.76 -22.00
CA LYS A 120 18.32 16.56 -21.59
C LYS A 120 17.79 15.96 -20.28
N TYR A 121 17.38 16.80 -19.34
CA TYR A 121 16.77 16.38 -18.08
C TYR A 121 15.46 17.14 -17.92
N CYS A 122 14.38 16.43 -17.61
CA CYS A 122 13.12 17.05 -17.29
C CYS A 122 13.17 17.58 -15.85
N LEU A 123 13.48 18.87 -15.67
CA LEU A 123 13.67 19.49 -14.35
C LEU A 123 12.41 20.22 -13.89
N CYS A 124 12.02 20.03 -12.63
CA CYS A 124 10.84 20.68 -12.05
C CYS A 124 10.94 22.22 -11.97
N GLY A 125 12.16 22.76 -12.07
CA GLY A 125 12.39 24.21 -12.10
C GLY A 125 12.09 24.88 -13.45
N ASN A 126 11.81 24.11 -14.51
CA ASN A 126 11.39 24.66 -15.80
C ASN A 126 9.96 25.23 -15.67
N SER A 127 9.77 26.49 -16.08
CA SER A 127 8.50 27.21 -15.95
C SER A 127 7.34 26.61 -16.73
N ASN A 128 7.62 25.78 -17.73
CA ASN A 128 6.61 25.10 -18.54
C ASN A 128 6.15 23.77 -17.92
N VAL A 129 6.90 23.24 -16.94
CA VAL A 129 6.53 22.01 -16.25
C VAL A 129 5.30 22.25 -15.39
N ALA A 130 4.35 21.32 -15.45
CA ALA A 130 3.14 21.42 -14.66
C ALA A 130 3.45 21.43 -13.15
N ARG A 131 2.80 22.35 -12.41
CA ARG A 131 3.01 22.50 -10.94
C ARG A 131 2.59 21.27 -10.14
N ASP A 132 1.82 20.39 -10.76
CA ASP A 132 1.30 19.14 -10.21
C ASP A 132 1.99 17.89 -10.78
N ALA A 133 3.11 18.06 -11.48
CA ALA A 133 3.98 16.95 -11.83
C ALA A 133 4.58 16.32 -10.55
N LEU A 134 4.80 15.01 -10.61
CA LEU A 134 5.53 14.27 -9.60
C LEU A 134 6.98 14.75 -9.54
N ALA A 135 7.37 15.37 -8.43
CA ALA A 135 8.75 15.77 -8.20
C ALA A 135 9.56 14.59 -7.63
N ILE A 136 10.48 14.04 -8.42
CA ILE A 136 11.39 12.96 -8.01
C ILE A 136 12.70 13.57 -7.50
N SER A 137 13.13 13.19 -6.30
CA SER A 137 14.35 13.72 -5.68
C SER A 137 15.26 12.65 -5.11
N ASP A 138 16.57 12.86 -5.31
CA ASP A 138 17.63 12.13 -4.64
C ASP A 138 17.93 12.82 -3.31
N GLU A 139 17.62 12.15 -2.21
CA GLU A 139 17.78 12.67 -0.85
C GLU A 139 19.08 12.18 -0.18
N THR A 140 19.89 11.38 -0.88
CA THR A 140 21.19 10.93 -0.39
C THR A 140 22.22 12.06 -0.35
N ARG A 141 23.34 11.80 0.32
CA ARG A 141 24.55 12.64 0.31
C ARG A 141 25.74 11.79 -0.07
N ASP A 142 26.53 12.30 -1.01
CA ASP A 142 27.70 11.60 -1.52
C ASP A 142 28.66 11.29 -0.37
N HIS A 143 29.04 10.01 -0.23
CA HIS A 143 29.95 9.51 0.81
C HIS A 143 29.53 9.74 2.28
N ASP A 144 28.26 10.01 2.56
CA ASP A 144 27.74 10.20 3.93
C ASP A 144 26.82 9.04 4.34
N HIS A 145 27.42 7.90 4.70
CA HIS A 145 26.68 6.72 5.17
C HIS A 145 25.84 7.02 6.42
N LYS A 146 26.31 7.89 7.31
CA LYS A 146 25.57 8.28 8.51
C LYS A 146 24.24 8.95 8.17
N TRP A 147 24.23 9.81 7.15
CA TRP A 147 23.00 10.39 6.63
C TRP A 147 22.18 9.37 5.84
N ASN A 148 22.80 8.67 4.89
CA ASN A 148 22.11 7.79 3.93
C ASN A 148 21.46 6.57 4.60
N ASP A 149 22.01 6.10 5.71
CA ASP A 149 21.48 4.98 6.51
C ASP A 149 20.71 5.46 7.75
N GLY A 150 20.63 6.78 7.96
CA GLY A 150 19.93 7.40 9.08
C GLY A 150 18.42 7.55 8.82
N SER A 151 17.64 7.70 9.90
CA SER A 151 16.19 7.82 9.84
C SER A 151 15.67 9.05 9.09
N ALA A 152 16.52 10.06 8.86
CA ALA A 152 16.17 11.26 8.10
C ALA A 152 16.18 11.04 6.57
N CYS A 153 16.93 10.04 6.07
CA CYS A 153 16.99 9.72 4.66
C CYS A 153 16.01 8.58 4.35
N GLN A 154 14.80 8.93 3.94
CA GLN A 154 13.73 7.96 3.68
C GLN A 154 13.39 7.88 2.20
N THR A 155 13.16 6.65 1.72
CA THR A 155 12.49 6.40 0.44
C THR A 155 11.00 6.36 0.71
N LEU A 156 10.26 7.32 0.12
CA LEU A 156 8.83 7.46 0.31
C LEU A 156 8.22 8.32 -0.81
N SER A 157 6.91 8.22 -0.98
CA SER A 157 6.19 8.98 -2.00
C SER A 157 4.78 9.35 -1.55
N THR A 158 4.19 10.31 -2.25
CA THR A 158 2.76 10.58 -2.12
C THR A 158 1.95 9.45 -2.76
N THR A 159 0.92 8.99 -2.08
CA THR A 159 -0.05 8.06 -2.68
C THR A 159 -1.03 8.81 -3.57
N SER A 160 -1.15 8.36 -4.83
CA SER A 160 -2.08 8.86 -5.84
C SER A 160 -2.00 10.37 -6.15
N TYR A 161 -2.97 10.87 -6.93
CA TYR A 161 -3.12 12.29 -7.16
C TYR A 161 -3.93 12.96 -6.03
N SER A 162 -3.33 13.99 -5.42
CA SER A 162 -3.99 14.94 -4.52
C SER A 162 -4.72 16.03 -5.32
N TYR A 163 -6.05 15.95 -5.35
CA TYR A 163 -6.89 17.02 -5.88
C TYR A 163 -6.94 18.17 -4.88
N ILE A 164 -6.87 19.39 -5.41
CA ILE A 164 -6.88 20.60 -4.59
C ILE A 164 -8.32 20.89 -4.19
N SER A 165 -8.56 21.10 -2.90
CA SER A 165 -9.86 21.53 -2.39
C SER A 165 -10.28 22.86 -3.02
N PRO A 166 -11.59 23.09 -3.25
CA PRO A 166 -12.06 24.36 -3.78
C PRO A 166 -11.53 25.56 -2.98
N GLY A 167 -10.87 26.51 -3.66
CA GLY A 167 -10.33 27.72 -3.05
C GLY A 167 -8.89 27.63 -2.55
N GLU A 168 -8.28 26.44 -2.50
CA GLU A 168 -6.89 26.26 -2.07
C GLU A 168 -5.90 26.52 -3.22
N PRO A 169 -4.72 27.10 -2.96
CA PRO A 169 -3.70 27.30 -3.99
C PRO A 169 -2.96 25.99 -4.31
N SER A 170 -2.66 25.78 -5.59
CA SER A 170 -1.80 24.67 -6.03
C SER A 170 -0.35 24.88 -5.59
N ALA A 171 0.10 24.23 -4.52
CA ALA A 171 1.52 24.21 -4.18
C ALA A 171 2.34 23.44 -5.23
N PRO A 172 3.52 23.94 -5.67
CA PRO A 172 4.47 23.13 -6.43
C PRO A 172 4.92 21.91 -5.63
N SER A 173 5.25 20.81 -6.32
CA SER A 173 5.77 19.58 -5.69
C SER A 173 4.84 18.97 -4.64
N ARG A 174 3.52 19.21 -4.73
CA ARG A 174 2.53 18.58 -3.84
C ARG A 174 2.46 17.06 -4.01
N HIS A 175 2.94 16.57 -5.15
CA HIS A 175 3.20 15.16 -5.42
C HIS A 175 4.72 14.97 -5.48
N TYR A 176 5.23 14.04 -4.70
CA TYR A 176 6.67 13.83 -4.62
C TYR A 176 7.02 12.35 -4.47
N LEU A 177 8.24 12.02 -4.88
CA LEU A 177 8.91 10.76 -4.61
C LEU A 177 10.33 11.10 -4.15
N LYS A 178 10.58 10.88 -2.86
CA LYS A 178 11.89 11.05 -2.24
C LYS A 178 12.60 9.70 -2.25
N PHE A 179 13.85 9.67 -2.69
CA PHE A 179 14.57 8.43 -2.85
C PHE A 179 15.92 8.45 -2.13
N CYS A 180 16.06 7.55 -1.15
CA CYS A 180 17.29 7.36 -0.39
C CYS A 180 17.92 5.98 -0.60
N SER A 181 17.23 5.05 -1.27
CA SER A 181 17.66 3.65 -1.38
C SER A 181 18.79 3.42 -2.42
N TYR A 182 19.38 4.48 -2.98
CA TYR A 182 20.46 4.38 -3.96
C TYR A 182 21.37 5.61 -3.91
N GLU A 183 22.67 5.35 -3.76
CA GLU A 183 23.72 6.35 -3.90
C GLU A 183 24.74 5.75 -4.91
N PRO A 184 25.03 6.41 -6.05
CA PRO A 184 25.82 5.82 -7.12
C PRO A 184 27.25 5.41 -6.76
N THR A 185 27.87 6.03 -5.75
CA THR A 185 29.24 5.71 -5.33
C THR A 185 29.32 4.57 -4.30
N ASP A 186 28.21 4.23 -3.65
CA ASP A 186 28.12 3.16 -2.66
C ASP A 186 27.95 1.79 -3.32
N ARG A 187 29.01 0.98 -3.27
CA ARG A 187 29.04 -0.37 -3.83
C ARG A 187 28.13 -1.36 -3.09
N ASN A 188 27.71 -1.05 -1.86
CA ASN A 188 26.80 -1.90 -1.10
C ASN A 188 25.34 -1.72 -1.56
N ARG A 189 25.04 -0.61 -2.23
CA ARG A 189 23.70 -0.28 -2.72
C ARG A 189 23.52 -0.78 -4.16
N GLN A 190 22.88 -1.94 -4.25
CA GLN A 190 22.68 -2.62 -5.53
C GLN A 190 21.62 -1.90 -6.38
N GLU A 191 21.98 -1.59 -7.63
CA GLU A 191 21.09 -0.97 -8.61
C GLU A 191 19.78 -1.74 -8.81
N ALA A 192 19.84 -3.08 -8.85
CA ALA A 192 18.65 -3.91 -9.00
C ALA A 192 17.66 -3.72 -7.82
N LYS A 193 18.18 -3.66 -6.59
CA LYS A 193 17.36 -3.41 -5.39
C LYS A 193 16.76 -2.01 -5.40
N ALA A 194 17.51 -1.01 -5.88
CA ALA A 194 17.02 0.34 -6.07
C ALA A 194 15.88 0.42 -7.10
N VAL A 195 15.95 -0.35 -8.19
CA VAL A 195 14.87 -0.42 -9.17
C VAL A 195 13.59 -0.97 -8.54
N VAL A 196 13.68 -2.04 -7.73
CA VAL A 196 12.52 -2.61 -7.02
C VAL A 196 11.88 -1.58 -6.09
N TYR A 197 12.66 -0.86 -5.29
CA TYR A 197 12.12 0.19 -4.42
C TYR A 197 11.53 1.36 -5.21
N MET A 198 12.14 1.76 -6.33
CA MET A 198 11.56 2.79 -7.19
C MET A 198 10.24 2.32 -7.82
N MET A 199 10.14 1.05 -8.21
CA MET A 199 8.88 0.47 -8.70
C MET A 199 7.79 0.48 -7.61
N HIS A 200 8.14 0.15 -6.38
CA HIS A 200 7.25 0.20 -5.21
C HIS A 200 6.73 1.61 -4.97
N GLU A 201 7.62 2.61 -4.92
CA GLU A 201 7.22 4.01 -4.75
C GLU A 201 6.37 4.52 -5.91
N LEU A 202 6.67 4.12 -7.15
CA LEU A 202 5.79 4.40 -8.28
C LEU A 202 4.42 3.74 -8.12
N GLY A 203 4.33 2.55 -7.51
CA GLY A 203 3.08 1.91 -7.12
C GLY A 203 2.23 2.78 -6.19
N HIS A 204 2.83 3.37 -5.17
CA HIS A 204 2.16 4.36 -4.34
C HIS A 204 1.69 5.56 -5.14
N VAL A 205 2.55 6.15 -5.97
CA VAL A 205 2.18 7.28 -6.84
C VAL A 205 1.02 6.95 -7.77
N ILE A 206 0.97 5.74 -8.32
CA ILE A 206 -0.13 5.22 -9.14
C ILE A 206 -1.43 5.13 -8.34
N GLY A 207 -1.34 4.91 -7.03
CA GLY A 207 -2.47 4.87 -6.10
C GLY A 207 -2.63 3.54 -5.37
N LEU A 208 -1.57 2.73 -5.27
CA LEU A 208 -1.57 1.46 -4.55
C LEU A 208 -1.11 1.65 -3.10
N ALA A 209 -1.64 0.82 -2.20
CA ALA A 209 -1.22 0.78 -0.81
C ALA A 209 -0.55 -0.57 -0.50
N HIS A 210 0.07 -0.69 0.66
CA HIS A 210 0.82 -1.90 1.02
C HIS A 210 -0.06 -3.14 1.18
N GLU A 211 0.26 -4.23 0.49
CA GLU A 211 -0.54 -5.46 0.56
C GLU A 211 -0.59 -6.04 1.99
N HIS A 212 0.51 -5.96 2.75
CA HIS A 212 0.55 -6.37 4.16
C HIS A 212 -0.13 -5.40 5.12
N GLN A 213 -0.77 -4.33 4.65
CA GLN A 213 -1.61 -3.45 5.49
C GLN A 213 -3.11 -3.68 5.26
N ARG A 214 -3.50 -4.64 4.43
CA ARG A 214 -4.90 -5.02 4.28
C ARG A 214 -5.56 -5.40 5.62
N ALA A 215 -6.84 -5.09 5.76
CA ALA A 215 -7.64 -5.41 6.94
C ALA A 215 -7.76 -6.92 7.20
N ASP A 216 -7.64 -7.76 6.16
CA ASP A 216 -7.72 -9.21 6.23
C ASP A 216 -6.36 -9.92 6.22
N ARG A 217 -5.23 -9.18 6.23
CA ARG A 217 -3.89 -9.78 6.10
C ARG A 217 -3.62 -10.88 7.13
N ASP A 218 -4.20 -10.78 8.33
CA ASP A 218 -3.93 -11.71 9.43
C ASP A 218 -4.55 -13.09 9.13
N GLN A 219 -5.32 -13.24 8.05
CA GLN A 219 -5.71 -14.54 7.49
C GLN A 219 -4.58 -15.20 6.69
N TYR A 220 -3.62 -14.42 6.20
CA TYR A 220 -2.60 -14.82 5.22
C TYR A 220 -1.17 -14.74 5.75
N LEU A 221 -0.88 -13.80 6.65
CA LEU A 221 0.46 -13.52 7.18
C LEU A 221 0.53 -13.71 8.70
N TRP A 222 1.62 -14.34 9.14
CA TRP A 222 2.11 -14.19 10.51
C TRP A 222 2.82 -12.85 10.64
N TYR A 223 2.53 -12.11 11.71
CA TYR A 223 3.22 -10.86 12.07
C TYR A 223 3.92 -11.03 13.42
N GLN A 224 5.25 -11.12 13.39
CA GLN A 224 6.09 -11.39 14.54
C GLN A 224 6.67 -10.09 15.10
N ILE A 225 5.86 -9.39 15.90
CA ILE A 225 6.19 -8.07 16.47
C ILE A 225 7.50 -8.05 17.28
N LYS A 226 7.88 -9.19 17.87
CA LYS A 226 9.12 -9.33 18.66
C LYS A 226 10.39 -9.24 17.80
N ASN A 227 10.25 -9.45 16.49
CA ASN A 227 11.35 -9.38 15.54
C ASN A 227 11.46 -8.00 14.89
N LEU A 228 10.52 -7.08 15.15
CA LEU A 228 10.54 -5.73 14.60
C LEU A 228 11.46 -4.85 15.44
N ASP A 229 12.27 -4.02 14.77
CA ASP A 229 13.08 -3.02 15.45
C ASP A 229 12.22 -2.10 16.32
N GLY A 230 12.76 -1.61 17.43
CA GLY A 230 12.01 -0.80 18.39
C GLY A 230 11.13 -1.56 19.39
N TYR A 231 11.00 -2.89 19.29
CA TYR A 231 10.15 -3.70 20.18
C TYR A 231 10.44 -3.50 21.68
N GLU A 232 11.72 -3.50 22.08
CA GLU A 232 12.11 -3.26 23.48
C GLU A 232 11.79 -1.85 23.95
N ALA A 233 11.91 -0.86 23.06
CA ALA A 233 11.50 0.52 23.36
C ALA A 233 9.98 0.62 23.50
N ALA A 234 9.22 -0.13 22.69
CA ALA A 234 7.77 -0.19 22.78
C ALA A 234 7.31 -0.77 24.12
N ILE A 235 7.94 -1.85 24.61
CA ILE A 235 7.67 -2.40 25.96
C ILE A 235 7.79 -1.32 27.03
N ARG A 236 8.87 -0.53 27.00
CA ARG A 236 9.08 0.55 27.97
C ARG A 236 7.99 1.61 27.88
N ARG A 237 7.64 2.07 26.67
CA ARG A 237 6.62 3.09 26.46
C ARG A 237 5.24 2.63 26.94
N VAL A 238 4.80 1.40 26.61
CA VAL A 238 3.49 0.90 27.04
C VAL A 238 3.40 0.58 28.54
N THR A 239 4.55 0.37 29.19
CA THR A 239 4.64 0.20 30.65
C THR A 239 4.42 1.53 31.37
N ILE A 240 4.96 2.62 30.83
CA ILE A 240 4.78 3.97 31.39
C ILE A 240 3.38 4.50 31.07
N ASP A 241 2.91 4.26 29.84
CA ASP A 241 1.62 4.72 29.32
C ASP A 241 1.32 6.22 29.57
N GLU A 242 2.22 7.10 29.15
CA GLU A 242 2.10 8.56 29.37
C GLU A 242 0.80 9.18 28.85
N ARG A 243 0.13 8.53 27.88
CA ARG A 243 -1.12 9.02 27.28
C ARG A 243 -2.38 8.35 27.81
N GLY A 244 -2.26 7.32 28.66
CA GLY A 244 -3.40 6.57 29.19
C GLY A 244 -4.22 5.87 28.11
N TYR A 245 -3.57 5.24 27.12
CA TYR A 245 -4.28 4.51 26.06
C TYR A 245 -4.60 3.05 26.42
N PHE A 246 -4.07 2.55 27.54
CA PHE A 246 -4.25 1.16 27.94
C PHE A 246 -5.05 1.05 29.24
N GLU A 247 -5.84 -0.02 29.33
CA GLU A 247 -6.60 -0.33 30.55
C GLU A 247 -5.67 -0.92 31.61
N ASP A 248 -5.98 -0.66 32.89
CA ASP A 248 -5.15 -1.08 34.03
C ASP A 248 -5.01 -2.60 34.18
N ASP A 249 -6.00 -3.37 33.71
CA ASP A 249 -6.02 -4.83 33.77
C ASP A 249 -5.26 -5.51 32.62
N GLN A 250 -4.80 -4.74 31.63
CA GLN A 250 -4.04 -5.25 30.49
C GLN A 250 -2.59 -5.53 30.87
N THR A 251 -2.15 -6.76 30.64
CA THR A 251 -0.74 -7.16 30.72
C THR A 251 0.11 -6.38 29.71
N ILE A 252 1.41 -6.21 29.98
CA ILE A 252 2.35 -5.56 29.05
C ILE A 252 2.36 -6.22 27.67
N ASP A 253 2.22 -7.55 27.60
CA ASP A 253 2.12 -8.28 26.33
C ASP A 253 0.85 -7.92 25.54
N GLN A 254 -0.29 -7.73 26.20
CA GLN A 254 -1.51 -7.23 25.55
C GLN A 254 -1.33 -5.79 25.06
N ARG A 255 -0.76 -4.91 25.89
CA ARG A 255 -0.52 -3.50 25.53
C ARG A 255 0.40 -3.36 24.33
N VAL A 256 1.51 -4.10 24.27
CA VAL A 256 2.42 -4.05 23.12
C VAL A 256 1.78 -4.62 21.85
N LYS A 257 0.95 -5.67 21.96
CA LYS A 257 0.18 -6.20 20.81
C LYS A 257 -0.85 -5.20 20.29
N ILE A 258 -1.47 -4.42 21.17
CA ILE A 258 -2.38 -3.32 20.79
C ILE A 258 -1.57 -2.23 20.08
N ALA A 259 -0.46 -1.79 20.68
CA ALA A 259 0.43 -0.77 20.09
C ALA A 259 0.97 -1.19 18.72
N ALA A 260 1.29 -2.47 18.51
CA ALA A 260 1.81 -2.96 17.25
C ALA A 260 0.75 -3.07 16.13
N ARG A 261 -0.55 -3.07 16.48
CA ARG A 261 -1.64 -3.32 15.51
C ARG A 261 -2.49 -2.11 15.21
N ARG A 262 -2.57 -1.15 16.14
CA ARG A 262 -3.44 0.04 16.00
C ARG A 262 -2.62 1.24 15.56
N GLY A 263 -2.80 1.70 14.33
CA GLY A 263 -1.96 2.74 13.72
C GLY A 263 -1.86 4.03 14.56
N HIS A 264 -2.97 4.50 15.13
CA HIS A 264 -2.98 5.72 15.95
C HIS A 264 -2.25 5.55 17.31
N ILE A 265 -2.22 4.34 17.87
CA ILE A 265 -1.46 4.01 19.09
C ILE A 265 0.01 3.77 18.75
N ALA A 266 0.26 3.03 17.67
CA ALA A 266 1.59 2.69 17.16
C ALA A 266 2.46 3.95 17.01
N LYS A 267 1.92 5.03 16.43
CA LYS A 267 2.63 6.30 16.26
C LYS A 267 3.28 6.84 17.55
N HIS A 268 2.70 6.55 18.70
CA HIS A 268 3.20 7.04 19.99
C HIS A 268 4.00 5.99 20.76
N TYR A 269 3.60 4.71 20.67
CA TYR A 269 4.14 3.65 21.51
C TYR A 269 5.08 2.70 20.76
N PHE A 270 4.85 2.48 19.47
CA PHE A 270 5.65 1.59 18.62
C PHE A 270 5.72 2.13 17.18
N PRO A 271 6.45 3.23 16.92
CA PRO A 271 6.43 3.93 15.64
C PRO A 271 6.77 3.04 14.43
N GLU A 272 7.69 2.10 14.61
CA GLU A 272 8.11 1.14 13.59
C GLU A 272 6.97 0.20 13.16
N ALA A 273 6.00 -0.04 14.04
CA ALA A 273 4.84 -0.88 13.75
C ALA A 273 3.74 -0.14 12.95
N VAL A 274 3.85 1.18 12.75
CA VAL A 274 2.89 1.95 11.93
C VAL A 274 2.85 1.40 10.51
N ASP A 275 4.00 1.07 9.92
CA ASP A 275 4.10 0.51 8.56
C ASP A 275 3.54 -0.92 8.45
N TYR A 276 3.23 -1.51 9.61
CA TYR A 276 2.58 -2.81 9.77
C TYR A 276 1.21 -2.71 10.43
N ALA A 277 0.62 -1.53 10.61
CA ALA A 277 -0.76 -1.42 11.07
C ALA A 277 -1.73 -1.78 9.94
N MET A 278 -2.88 -2.37 10.28
CA MET A 278 -3.92 -2.70 9.29
C MET A 278 -4.71 -1.43 8.93
N SER A 279 -5.19 -1.32 7.70
CA SER A 279 -6.02 -0.18 7.26
C SER A 279 -7.21 0.06 8.18
N SER A 280 -7.86 -1.01 8.62
CA SER A 280 -9.00 -0.96 9.54
C SER A 280 -8.70 -0.35 10.90
N THR A 281 -7.43 -0.26 11.32
CA THR A 281 -7.04 0.31 12.62
C THR A 281 -6.53 1.73 12.53
N PHE A 282 -6.17 2.20 11.32
CA PHE A 282 -6.02 3.63 11.05
C PHE A 282 -7.37 4.33 11.04
N ALA A 283 -8.43 3.61 10.64
CA ALA A 283 -9.81 4.07 10.63
C ALA A 283 -10.37 4.46 12.01
N GLU A 284 -9.72 4.06 13.11
CA GLU A 284 -10.08 4.48 14.48
C GLU A 284 -9.71 5.96 14.75
N GLY A 285 -8.87 6.57 13.91
CA GLY A 285 -8.63 8.01 13.93
C GLY A 285 -9.78 8.81 13.31
N HIS A 286 -9.90 10.08 13.69
CA HIS A 286 -10.87 11.02 13.10
C HIS A 286 -10.19 12.05 12.19
N ASP A 287 -9.08 11.68 11.54
CA ASP A 287 -8.31 12.55 10.66
C ASP A 287 -8.40 12.15 9.17
N GLU A 288 -7.85 12.98 8.29
CA GLU A 288 -7.86 12.75 6.84
C GLU A 288 -7.16 11.45 6.43
N VAL A 289 -6.17 11.01 7.21
CA VAL A 289 -5.44 9.75 6.98
C VAL A 289 -6.36 8.57 7.28
N ALA A 290 -7.12 8.61 8.38
CA ALA A 290 -8.11 7.59 8.70
C ALA A 290 -9.17 7.46 7.60
N LEU A 291 -9.68 8.58 7.06
CA LEU A 291 -10.63 8.58 5.94
C LEU A 291 -10.04 7.96 4.67
N LEU A 292 -8.76 8.20 4.38
CA LEU A 292 -8.06 7.59 3.24
C LEU A 292 -8.04 6.06 3.37
N TRP A 293 -7.62 5.56 4.53
CA TRP A 293 -7.52 4.12 4.78
C TRP A 293 -8.87 3.41 4.78
N GLN A 294 -9.93 4.08 5.25
CA GLN A 294 -11.32 3.59 5.16
C GLN A 294 -11.81 3.48 3.71
N ALA A 295 -11.32 4.36 2.82
CA ALA A 295 -11.72 4.40 1.42
C ALA A 295 -10.98 3.40 0.53
N PHE A 296 -9.96 2.70 1.03
CA PHE A 296 -9.27 1.68 0.27
C PHE A 296 -10.11 0.40 0.19
N ASP A 297 -10.46 -0.04 -1.02
CA ASP A 297 -11.07 -1.37 -1.16
C ASP A 297 -9.99 -2.47 -1.20
N GLY A 298 -10.36 -3.66 -0.72
CA GLY A 298 -9.58 -4.90 -0.59
C GLY A 298 -9.76 -5.89 -1.77
N SER A 299 -8.77 -6.71 -2.11
CA SER A 299 -8.91 -7.75 -3.13
C SER A 299 -9.38 -9.05 -2.52
N VAL A 300 -10.14 -9.88 -3.24
CA VAL A 300 -10.62 -11.14 -2.64
C VAL A 300 -9.47 -12.09 -2.32
N ARG A 301 -8.34 -11.99 -3.04
CA ARG A 301 -7.18 -12.87 -2.86
C ARG A 301 -5.97 -12.07 -2.42
N PHE A 302 -5.29 -12.52 -1.38
CA PHE A 302 -4.03 -11.92 -0.97
C PHE A 302 -2.92 -12.18 -1.99
N ASP A 303 -2.17 -11.14 -2.36
CA ASP A 303 -1.10 -11.22 -3.33
C ASP A 303 0.28 -11.24 -2.66
N PHE A 304 0.81 -12.45 -2.43
CA PHE A 304 2.12 -12.63 -1.84
C PHE A 304 3.29 -12.16 -2.73
N ASP A 305 3.04 -11.95 -4.03
CA ASP A 305 4.06 -11.59 -5.01
C ASP A 305 3.99 -10.10 -5.39
N SER A 306 3.06 -9.33 -4.81
CA SER A 306 2.87 -7.91 -5.12
C SER A 306 4.16 -7.12 -4.92
N ILE A 307 4.40 -6.14 -5.80
CA ILE A 307 5.44 -5.14 -5.58
C ILE A 307 5.16 -4.30 -4.32
N MET A 308 3.91 -4.26 -3.84
CA MET A 308 3.46 -3.48 -2.69
C MET A 308 3.54 -4.24 -1.35
N ILE A 309 4.04 -5.47 -1.32
CA ILE A 309 4.31 -6.17 -0.06
C ILE A 309 5.73 -5.85 0.44
N TYR A 310 5.90 -5.69 1.74
CA TYR A 310 7.25 -5.70 2.32
C TYR A 310 7.88 -7.09 2.27
N SER A 311 9.19 -7.12 2.09
CA SER A 311 9.94 -8.36 2.28
C SER A 311 9.89 -8.77 3.75
N SER A 312 9.93 -10.09 4.00
CA SER A 312 9.81 -10.67 5.34
C SER A 312 10.72 -10.06 6.40
N ASP A 313 11.88 -9.56 6.03
CA ASP A 313 12.92 -9.01 6.90
C ASP A 313 12.90 -7.46 7.01
N THR A 314 11.93 -6.81 6.38
CA THR A 314 11.84 -5.33 6.38
C THR A 314 11.60 -4.82 7.80
N GLY A 315 12.46 -3.91 8.29
CA GLY A 315 12.37 -3.40 9.66
C GLY A 315 12.73 -4.42 10.75
N ALA A 316 13.33 -5.56 10.39
CA ALA A 316 13.78 -6.53 11.38
C ALA A 316 14.84 -5.93 12.32
N ILE A 317 14.74 -6.28 13.61
CA ILE A 317 15.69 -5.85 14.67
C ILE A 317 17.13 -6.30 14.38
N GLU A 318 17.29 -7.43 13.69
CA GLU A 318 18.58 -7.95 13.27
C GLU A 318 18.45 -8.76 11.97
N PRO A 319 19.55 -8.90 11.19
CA PRO A 319 19.54 -9.66 9.95
C PRO A 319 19.06 -11.11 10.14
N GLY A 320 18.25 -11.60 9.20
CA GLY A 320 17.77 -12.99 9.18
C GLY A 320 16.48 -13.24 9.98
N LYS A 321 15.99 -12.27 10.75
CA LYS A 321 14.66 -12.36 11.38
C LYS A 321 13.57 -12.04 10.37
N LYS A 322 12.42 -12.72 10.53
CA LYS A 322 11.20 -12.44 9.75
C LYS A 322 10.21 -11.68 10.63
N VAL A 323 9.80 -10.50 10.18
CA VAL A 323 8.72 -9.69 10.73
C VAL A 323 7.38 -10.18 10.19
N ILE A 324 7.27 -10.44 8.89
CA ILE A 324 6.08 -11.04 8.27
C ILE A 324 6.42 -12.29 7.45
N PHE A 325 5.53 -13.28 7.41
CA PHE A 325 5.72 -14.51 6.61
C PHE A 325 4.40 -15.23 6.41
N ARG A 326 4.31 -16.13 5.43
CA ARG A 326 3.03 -16.76 5.05
C ARG A 326 2.50 -17.68 6.13
N LYS A 327 1.19 -17.67 6.38
CA LYS A 327 0.53 -18.59 7.32
C LYS A 327 0.39 -20.01 6.80
N ASP A 328 0.19 -20.16 5.49
CA ASP A 328 -0.08 -21.45 4.87
C ASP A 328 1.12 -22.40 4.91
N ASN A 329 2.34 -21.88 4.79
CA ASN A 329 3.54 -22.70 4.67
C ASN A 329 4.78 -22.13 5.38
N SER A 330 4.65 -21.03 6.13
CA SER A 330 5.76 -20.36 6.86
C SER A 330 6.91 -19.83 5.98
N GLN A 331 6.74 -19.80 4.66
CA GLN A 331 7.74 -19.24 3.75
C GLN A 331 7.81 -17.72 3.87
N ALA A 332 9.00 -17.19 3.54
CA ALA A 332 9.18 -15.75 3.43
C ALA A 332 8.38 -15.19 2.25
N VAL A 333 8.01 -13.92 2.36
CA VAL A 333 7.47 -13.10 1.28
C VAL A 333 8.53 -12.09 0.87
N TYR A 334 8.52 -11.68 -0.39
CA TYR A 334 9.51 -10.77 -0.93
C TYR A 334 8.79 -9.71 -1.77
N MET A 335 9.22 -8.46 -1.61
CA MET A 335 8.74 -7.35 -2.45
C MET A 335 8.92 -7.70 -3.92
N GLY A 336 7.82 -7.78 -4.67
CA GLY A 336 7.81 -8.19 -6.08
C GLY A 336 8.09 -9.67 -6.32
N GLY A 337 7.83 -10.53 -5.32
CA GLY A 337 7.77 -11.99 -5.44
C GLY A 337 9.12 -12.72 -5.50
N SER A 338 10.26 -12.04 -5.33
CA SER A 338 11.58 -12.68 -5.44
C SER A 338 12.61 -12.16 -4.42
N PRO A 339 13.40 -13.04 -3.77
CA PRO A 339 14.56 -12.62 -2.97
C PRO A 339 15.70 -12.06 -3.83
N ASP A 340 15.75 -12.44 -5.11
CA ASP A 340 16.67 -11.90 -6.09
C ASP A 340 16.04 -10.65 -6.73
N PRO A 341 16.55 -9.44 -6.44
CA PRO A 341 15.94 -8.19 -6.92
C PRO A 341 15.98 -8.05 -8.44
N SER A 342 16.84 -8.80 -9.15
CA SER A 342 16.85 -8.81 -10.62
C SER A 342 15.68 -9.56 -11.24
N LYS A 343 14.98 -10.38 -10.44
CA LYS A 343 13.81 -11.18 -10.84
C LYS A 343 12.51 -10.66 -10.22
N ALA A 344 12.59 -9.71 -9.29
CA ALA A 344 11.42 -9.07 -8.71
C ALA A 344 10.73 -8.19 -9.76
N GLY A 345 9.41 -8.07 -9.67
CA GLY A 345 8.63 -7.26 -10.59
C GLY A 345 7.20 -7.06 -10.09
N ILE A 346 6.37 -6.45 -10.93
CA ILE A 346 4.93 -6.36 -10.65
C ILE A 346 4.27 -7.72 -10.85
N SER A 347 3.37 -8.08 -9.95
CA SER A 347 2.61 -9.32 -10.04
C SER A 347 1.47 -9.20 -11.05
N GLU A 348 0.80 -10.32 -11.35
CA GLU A 348 -0.50 -10.24 -12.00
C GLU A 348 -1.44 -9.35 -11.19
N GLY A 349 -1.38 -9.47 -9.85
CA GLY A 349 -2.01 -8.66 -8.80
C GLY A 349 -2.09 -7.18 -9.12
N ASP A 350 -0.89 -6.64 -9.21
CA ASP A 350 -0.63 -5.23 -9.47
C ASP A 350 -1.18 -4.81 -10.84
N ILE A 351 -1.01 -5.65 -11.88
CA ILE A 351 -1.48 -5.35 -13.25
C ILE A 351 -3.00 -5.21 -13.28
N ALA A 352 -3.74 -6.18 -12.74
CA ALA A 352 -5.20 -6.12 -12.78
C ALA A 352 -5.72 -4.94 -11.95
N ARG A 353 -5.06 -4.64 -10.82
CA ARG A 353 -5.37 -3.46 -10.03
C ARG A 353 -5.19 -2.19 -10.85
N VAL A 354 -4.05 -2.01 -11.51
CA VAL A 354 -3.83 -0.85 -12.37
C VAL A 354 -4.88 -0.75 -13.48
N ALA A 355 -5.25 -1.86 -14.13
CA ALA A 355 -6.29 -1.88 -15.15
C ALA A 355 -7.68 -1.46 -14.63
N GLN A 356 -7.98 -1.73 -13.35
CA GLN A 356 -9.21 -1.28 -12.71
C GLN A 356 -9.18 0.22 -12.39
N ILE A 357 -8.07 0.73 -11.83
CA ILE A 357 -7.93 2.17 -11.52
C ILE A 357 -7.93 2.98 -12.83
N TYR A 358 -7.18 2.54 -13.83
CA TYR A 358 -6.92 3.22 -15.09
C TYR A 358 -7.53 2.45 -16.26
N GLY A 359 -8.86 2.40 -16.38
CA GLY A 359 -9.52 1.62 -17.43
C GLY A 359 -9.21 2.11 -18.87
N ALA A 360 -8.66 1.23 -19.72
CA ALA A 360 -8.30 1.54 -21.12
C ALA A 360 -9.46 1.48 -22.13
N LYS A 361 -10.67 1.06 -21.74
CA LYS A 361 -11.82 0.80 -22.63
C LYS A 361 -11.51 -0.14 -23.82
N THR A 362 -10.58 -1.07 -23.63
CA THR A 362 -10.23 -2.13 -24.59
C THR A 362 -10.72 -3.48 -24.07
N GLU A 363 -10.95 -4.45 -24.95
CA GLU A 363 -11.29 -5.81 -24.54
C GLU A 363 -10.19 -6.43 -23.66
N ALA A 364 -8.92 -6.20 -24.02
CA ALA A 364 -7.78 -6.67 -23.23
C ALA A 364 -7.74 -6.04 -21.83
N GLY A 365 -8.05 -4.75 -21.72
CA GLY A 365 -8.17 -4.07 -20.43
C GLY A 365 -9.33 -4.60 -19.59
N GLU A 366 -10.51 -4.85 -20.17
CA GLU A 366 -11.62 -5.48 -19.44
C GLU A 366 -11.29 -6.89 -18.96
N LYS A 367 -10.52 -7.66 -19.74
CA LYS A 367 -9.98 -8.96 -19.32
C LYS A 367 -8.98 -8.82 -18.18
N ALA A 368 -8.05 -7.86 -18.28
CA ALA A 368 -7.04 -7.61 -17.25
C ALA A 368 -7.66 -7.21 -15.91
N LYS A 369 -8.80 -6.52 -15.89
CA LYS A 369 -9.52 -6.21 -14.64
C LYS A 369 -10.05 -7.44 -13.90
N ASN A 370 -10.31 -8.53 -14.62
CA ASN A 370 -11.12 -9.67 -14.18
C ASN A 370 -10.31 -10.97 -14.10
N VAL A 371 -9.03 -10.89 -13.74
CA VAL A 371 -8.19 -12.09 -13.55
C VAL A 371 -8.78 -12.94 -12.41
N LYS A 372 -9.39 -14.07 -12.77
CA LYS A 372 -10.04 -15.01 -11.83
C LYS A 372 -9.05 -15.86 -11.05
N VAL A 373 -7.84 -16.04 -11.59
CA VAL A 373 -6.76 -16.82 -10.98
C VAL A 373 -5.48 -16.03 -11.09
N TRP A 374 -5.02 -15.48 -9.97
CA TRP A 374 -3.64 -15.03 -9.83
C TRP A 374 -2.81 -16.27 -9.50
N GLY A 375 -1.77 -16.52 -10.30
CA GLY A 375 -0.81 -17.57 -10.03
C GLY A 375 0.61 -17.02 -10.16
N PRO A 376 1.61 -17.70 -9.57
CA PRO A 376 2.99 -17.39 -9.91
C PRO A 376 3.13 -17.53 -11.42
N ARG A 377 3.79 -16.57 -12.08
CA ARG A 377 4.17 -16.70 -13.49
C ARG A 377 4.83 -18.07 -13.66
N THR A 378 4.14 -19.03 -14.24
CA THR A 378 4.80 -20.20 -14.79
C THR A 378 5.76 -19.65 -15.82
N SER A 379 7.06 -19.91 -15.58
CA SER A 379 8.19 -19.67 -16.47
C SER A 379 7.80 -19.30 -17.90
N GLY A 380 8.29 -18.16 -18.37
CA GLY A 380 7.97 -17.54 -19.65
C GLY A 380 8.06 -18.45 -20.88
N PRO A 381 7.76 -17.91 -22.08
CA PRO A 381 7.72 -18.71 -23.29
C PRO A 381 9.02 -19.48 -23.46
N SER A 382 8.87 -20.80 -23.62
CA SER A 382 9.93 -21.74 -23.95
C SER A 382 10.89 -21.11 -24.96
N ARG A 383 12.19 -21.12 -24.62
CA ARG A 383 13.29 -20.78 -25.53
C ARG A 383 12.99 -21.26 -26.95
N GLN A 384 12.59 -20.34 -27.83
CA GLN A 384 12.81 -20.56 -29.26
C GLN A 384 14.32 -20.51 -29.44
N ARG A 385 14.90 -21.69 -29.66
CA ARG A 385 16.24 -21.84 -30.22
C ARG A 385 16.25 -21.10 -31.55
N TRP A 386 17.00 -20.01 -31.60
CA TRP A 386 17.48 -19.48 -32.86
C TRP A 386 18.45 -20.53 -33.45
N LYS A 387 18.11 -21.03 -34.63
CA LYS A 387 19.09 -21.60 -35.56
C LYS A 387 19.79 -20.47 -36.28
#